data_AF-A0A6M0H1F4-F1
#
_entry.id   AF-A0A6M0H1F4-F1
#
_cell.length_a   1.000
_cell.length_b   1.000
_cell.length_c   1.000
_cell.angle_alpha   90.00
_cell.angle_beta   90.00
_cell.angle_gamma   90.00
#
_symmetry.space_group_name_H-M   'P 1'
#
loop_
_entity.id
_entity.type
_entity.pdbx_description
1 polymer ?
#
loop_
_entity_poly.entity_id
_entity_poly.type
_entity_poly.pdbx_seq_one_letter_code
_entity_poly.pdbx_strand_id
1 'polypeptide(L)'
;MISKRIKKQRIDINNLNDFKDALKKEGYKINEFDEEKFKVEIAKTFEVDNSLIESLYTYISEDEITYRANDIRDLIDYINKMVLFENQHNKLCKKISTIKKISIDRIEYEKEPSIQDNIGNMINIIEKVSNKISGLISEKEKIKLEKLEKELDKQYIYAKDIELLKKMILIRKEGVKEKYNAKTKIKTISIEIPEKINYEYIKAKKGTIEYHEYLSNNIPRMKRLIKNINKYMKADEKEKTAFKINQSKTLQDSINIALATYDGKEFRAISGSNEIRNYCSAPPLEKAIFKSSKVNKLGKIGIGYDRVNDSEKKILEEIHKQIEEKVLKDEGNLTLYSKWEPCPSCYSVINQFMKKHPYIDVQVKYIKKYSKES
;
A
#
# COMPACT_ATOMS: atom_id res chain seq x y z
N MET A 1 33.16 15.31 5.71
CA MET A 1 33.11 15.21 4.23
C MET A 1 31.89 14.39 3.84
N ILE A 2 30.87 15.05 3.29
CA ILE A 2 29.65 14.39 2.78
C ILE A 2 30.04 13.69 1.48
N SER A 3 30.09 12.35 1.49
CA SER A 3 30.26 11.56 0.27
C SER A 3 29.11 11.89 -0.68
N LYS A 4 29.42 12.63 -1.75
CA LYS A 4 28.52 12.77 -2.90
C LYS A 4 28.28 11.36 -3.42
N ARG A 5 27.09 10.80 -3.17
CA ARG A 5 26.62 9.57 -3.84
C ARG A 5 26.71 9.82 -5.34
N ILE A 6 27.75 9.31 -5.98
CA ILE A 6 27.83 9.22 -7.43
C ILE A 6 26.59 8.41 -7.83
N LYS A 7 25.65 9.03 -8.58
CA LYS A 7 24.55 8.28 -9.17
C LYS A 7 25.20 7.20 -10.04
N LYS A 8 25.08 5.93 -9.65
CA LYS A 8 25.50 4.79 -10.49
C LYS A 8 24.87 5.01 -11.86
N GLN A 9 25.70 4.98 -12.89
CA GLN A 9 25.21 5.03 -14.26
C GLN A 9 24.44 3.73 -14.51
N ARG A 10 23.20 3.87 -14.99
CA ARG A 10 22.33 2.73 -15.29
C ARG A 10 22.89 1.93 -16.47
N ILE A 11 22.57 0.65 -16.50
CA ILE A 11 22.86 -0.23 -17.63
C ILE A 11 21.67 -0.24 -18.60
N ASP A 12 21.98 -0.32 -19.89
CA ASP A 12 21.03 -0.48 -20.98
C ASP A 12 21.41 -1.78 -21.70
N ILE A 13 20.53 -2.77 -21.70
CA ILE A 13 20.77 -4.12 -22.24
C ILE A 13 19.77 -4.38 -23.36
N ASN A 14 20.25 -4.53 -24.59
CA ASN A 14 19.42 -4.81 -25.76
C ASN A 14 19.66 -6.20 -26.35
N ASN A 15 20.72 -6.89 -25.93
CA ASN A 15 21.07 -8.20 -26.44
C ASN A 15 22.01 -8.94 -25.46
N LEU A 16 22.37 -10.17 -25.82
CA LEU A 16 23.25 -11.01 -25.01
C LEU A 16 24.68 -10.44 -24.88
N ASN A 17 25.19 -9.73 -25.89
CA ASN A 17 26.53 -9.14 -25.82
C ASN A 17 26.55 -7.98 -24.80
N ASP A 18 25.54 -7.12 -24.82
CA ASP A 18 25.39 -6.05 -23.81
C ASP A 18 25.35 -6.65 -22.40
N PHE A 19 24.60 -7.76 -22.23
CA PHE A 19 24.50 -8.46 -20.95
C PHE A 19 25.86 -9.01 -20.48
N LYS A 20 26.60 -9.69 -21.36
CA LYS A 20 27.95 -10.22 -21.08
C LYS A 20 28.94 -9.09 -20.74
N ASP A 21 28.87 -7.97 -21.44
CA ASP A 21 29.73 -6.82 -21.20
C ASP A 21 29.40 -6.13 -19.88
N ALA A 22 28.12 -6.00 -19.54
CA ALA A 22 27.69 -5.46 -18.26
C ALA A 22 28.09 -6.35 -17.08
N LEU A 23 28.01 -7.68 -17.21
CA LEU A 23 28.54 -8.64 -16.24
C LEU A 23 30.04 -8.42 -15.98
N LYS A 24 30.83 -8.31 -17.05
CA LYS A 24 32.28 -8.06 -16.93
C LYS A 24 32.57 -6.71 -16.27
N LYS A 25 31.85 -5.65 -16.66
CA LYS A 25 32.00 -4.30 -16.10
C LYS A 25 31.67 -4.25 -14.60
N GLU A 26 30.72 -5.07 -14.15
CA GLU A 26 30.38 -5.21 -12.73
C GLU A 26 31.31 -6.17 -11.96
N GLY A 27 32.25 -6.83 -12.64
CA GLY A 27 33.27 -7.67 -12.02
C GLY A 27 32.88 -9.13 -11.83
N TYR A 28 31.81 -9.61 -12.47
CA TYR A 28 31.44 -11.02 -12.45
C TYR A 28 32.43 -11.85 -13.27
N LYS A 29 32.95 -12.94 -12.68
CA LYS A 29 33.93 -13.84 -13.28
C LYS A 29 33.25 -15.08 -13.85
N ILE A 30 32.56 -14.92 -14.98
CA ILE A 30 31.82 -15.98 -15.67
C ILE A 30 32.53 -16.23 -17.00
N ASN A 31 33.25 -17.34 -17.10
CA ASN A 31 34.20 -17.62 -18.19
C ASN A 31 33.76 -18.79 -19.09
N GLU A 32 32.51 -19.20 -19.03
CA GLU A 32 31.97 -20.28 -19.85
C GLU A 32 31.71 -19.83 -21.30
N PHE A 33 32.26 -20.59 -22.25
CA PHE A 33 32.07 -20.37 -23.69
C PHE A 33 30.85 -21.12 -24.25
N ASP A 34 30.47 -22.22 -23.60
CA ASP A 34 29.27 -22.98 -23.91
C ASP A 34 28.04 -22.24 -23.35
N GLU A 35 27.03 -22.03 -24.19
CA GLU A 35 25.87 -21.22 -23.83
C GLU A 35 25.07 -21.83 -22.67
N GLU A 36 24.88 -23.14 -22.68
CA GLU A 36 24.12 -23.84 -21.64
C GLU A 36 24.86 -23.83 -20.30
N LYS A 37 26.19 -24.08 -20.31
CA LYS A 37 27.02 -23.91 -19.11
C LYS A 37 27.03 -22.48 -18.59
N PHE A 38 27.08 -21.50 -19.48
CA PHE A 38 27.02 -20.09 -19.12
C PHE A 38 25.69 -19.75 -18.42
N LYS A 39 24.55 -20.19 -18.96
CA LYS A 39 23.25 -19.98 -18.31
C LYS A 39 23.17 -20.61 -16.91
N VAL A 40 23.70 -21.83 -16.76
CA VAL A 40 23.78 -22.52 -15.46
C VAL A 40 24.69 -21.77 -14.48
N GLU A 41 25.82 -21.23 -14.94
CA GLU A 41 26.72 -20.44 -14.09
C GLU A 41 26.08 -19.12 -13.66
N ILE A 42 25.33 -18.45 -14.53
CA ILE A 42 24.54 -17.26 -14.22
C ILE A 42 23.50 -17.58 -13.15
N ALA A 43 22.70 -18.64 -13.35
CA ALA A 43 21.68 -19.05 -12.40
C ALA A 43 22.26 -19.30 -10.99
N LYS A 44 23.40 -19.99 -10.92
CA LYS A 44 24.14 -20.21 -9.67
C LYS A 44 24.65 -18.89 -9.06
N THR A 45 25.25 -18.01 -9.86
CA THR A 45 25.83 -16.74 -9.41
C THR A 45 24.79 -15.82 -8.77
N PHE A 46 23.57 -15.81 -9.32
CA PHE A 46 22.49 -14.95 -8.85
C PHE A 46 21.48 -15.67 -7.93
N GLU A 47 21.71 -16.95 -7.63
CA GLU A 47 20.82 -17.77 -6.79
C GLU A 47 19.37 -17.80 -7.30
N VAL A 48 19.20 -18.01 -8.62
CA VAL A 48 17.90 -18.05 -9.29
C VAL A 48 17.70 -19.33 -10.09
N ASP A 49 16.45 -19.65 -10.41
CA ASP A 49 16.11 -20.82 -11.22
C ASP A 49 16.60 -20.66 -12.67
N ASN A 50 17.06 -21.76 -13.28
CA ASN A 50 17.50 -21.79 -14.69
C ASN A 50 16.42 -21.25 -15.64
N SER A 51 15.14 -21.55 -15.38
CA SER A 51 14.02 -21.06 -16.20
C SER A 51 13.92 -19.54 -16.24
N LEU A 52 14.39 -18.85 -15.19
CA LEU A 52 14.44 -17.40 -15.18
C LEU A 52 15.52 -16.88 -16.14
N ILE A 53 16.66 -17.57 -16.22
CA ILE A 53 17.74 -17.22 -17.13
C ILE A 53 17.35 -17.50 -18.58
N GLU A 54 16.64 -18.59 -18.86
CA GLU A 54 16.03 -18.82 -20.18
C GLU A 54 15.06 -17.68 -20.57
N SER A 55 14.25 -17.22 -19.61
CA SER A 55 13.35 -16.10 -19.83
C SER A 55 14.13 -14.81 -20.11
N LEU A 56 15.20 -14.53 -19.35
CA LEU A 56 16.08 -13.38 -19.59
C LEU A 56 16.61 -13.39 -21.01
N TYR A 57 17.16 -14.52 -21.46
CA TYR A 57 17.67 -14.69 -22.83
C TYR A 57 16.59 -14.42 -23.87
N THR A 58 15.42 -15.03 -23.69
CA THR A 58 14.27 -14.83 -24.59
C THR A 58 13.90 -13.34 -24.69
N TYR A 59 13.83 -12.65 -23.54
CA TYR A 59 13.41 -11.25 -23.49
C TYR A 59 14.42 -10.27 -24.09
N ILE A 60 15.73 -10.49 -23.86
CA ILE A 60 16.78 -9.62 -24.41
C ILE A 60 17.12 -9.95 -25.86
N SER A 61 16.63 -11.06 -26.40
CA SER A 61 16.71 -11.39 -27.83
C SER A 61 15.55 -10.82 -28.66
N GLU A 62 14.61 -10.08 -28.04
CA GLU A 62 13.58 -9.34 -28.76
C GLU A 62 14.19 -8.07 -29.37
N ASP A 63 14.39 -8.05 -30.70
CA ASP A 63 15.18 -7.05 -31.47
C ASP A 63 14.75 -5.56 -31.37
N GLU A 64 13.80 -5.21 -30.50
CA GLU A 64 13.24 -3.85 -30.38
C GLU A 64 13.19 -3.30 -28.94
N ILE A 65 13.69 -4.05 -27.95
CA ILE A 65 13.55 -3.69 -26.54
C ILE A 65 14.90 -3.57 -25.84
N THR A 66 15.26 -2.33 -25.50
CA THR A 66 16.34 -2.06 -24.56
C THR A 66 15.82 -2.05 -23.12
N TYR A 67 16.37 -2.92 -22.29
CA TYR A 67 16.07 -3.01 -20.86
C TYR A 67 17.01 -2.10 -20.06
N ARG A 68 16.44 -1.12 -19.39
CA ARG A 68 17.15 -0.20 -18.51
C ARG A 68 17.07 -0.64 -17.06
N ALA A 69 18.21 -0.86 -16.42
CA ALA A 69 18.31 -1.31 -15.03
C ALA A 69 19.45 -0.57 -14.28
N ASN A 70 19.45 -0.63 -12.96
CA ASN A 70 20.49 -0.01 -12.15
C ASN A 70 21.80 -0.82 -12.14
N ASP A 71 21.69 -2.15 -12.23
CA ASP A 71 22.78 -3.12 -12.34
C ASP A 71 22.23 -4.48 -12.81
N ILE A 72 23.09 -5.48 -12.98
CA ILE A 72 22.68 -6.82 -13.43
C ILE A 72 21.66 -7.48 -12.49
N ARG A 73 21.80 -7.27 -11.17
CA ARG A 73 20.84 -7.84 -10.20
C ARG A 73 19.46 -7.22 -10.37
N ASP A 74 19.40 -5.92 -10.58
CA ASP A 74 18.16 -5.19 -10.89
C ASP A 74 17.53 -5.66 -12.21
N LEU A 75 18.32 -5.96 -13.24
CA LEU A 75 17.84 -6.55 -14.49
C LEU A 75 17.22 -7.94 -14.27
N ILE A 76 17.88 -8.82 -13.52
CA ILE A 76 17.38 -10.18 -13.23
C ILE A 76 16.08 -10.10 -12.43
N ASP A 77 15.99 -9.20 -11.44
CA ASP A 77 14.75 -8.92 -10.72
C ASP A 77 13.65 -8.38 -11.64
N TYR A 78 13.99 -7.50 -12.60
CA TYR A 78 13.06 -7.01 -13.61
C TYR A 78 12.48 -8.17 -14.44
N ILE A 79 13.33 -9.03 -15.00
CA ILE A 79 12.85 -10.20 -15.75
C ILE A 79 11.97 -11.11 -14.88
N ASN A 80 12.36 -11.35 -13.63
CA ASN A 80 11.55 -12.15 -12.71
C ASN A 80 10.17 -11.55 -12.49
N LYS A 81 10.10 -10.23 -12.33
CA LYS A 81 8.83 -9.51 -12.20
C LYS A 81 7.99 -9.59 -13.48
N MET A 82 8.59 -9.59 -14.67
CA MET A 82 7.85 -9.77 -15.92
C MET A 82 7.18 -11.14 -15.98
N VAL A 83 7.95 -12.21 -15.76
CA VAL A 83 7.45 -13.59 -15.71
C VAL A 83 6.36 -13.74 -14.64
N LEU A 84 6.60 -13.18 -13.45
CA LEU A 84 5.63 -13.25 -12.35
C LEU A 84 4.35 -12.46 -12.68
N PHE A 85 4.47 -11.29 -13.29
CA PHE A 85 3.33 -10.46 -13.66
C PHE A 85 2.45 -11.18 -14.69
N GLU A 86 3.02 -11.72 -15.76
CA GLU A 86 2.30 -12.51 -16.77
C GLU A 86 1.55 -13.68 -16.14
N ASN A 87 2.24 -14.43 -15.28
CA ASN A 87 1.63 -15.54 -14.55
C ASN A 87 0.44 -15.12 -13.68
N GLN A 88 0.55 -14.00 -12.94
CA GLN A 88 -0.56 -13.49 -12.12
C GLN A 88 -1.68 -12.92 -13.00
N HIS A 89 -1.34 -12.23 -14.09
CA HIS A 89 -2.29 -11.68 -15.05
C HIS A 89 -3.17 -12.79 -15.62
N ASN A 90 -2.56 -13.87 -16.12
CA ASN A 90 -3.27 -15.01 -16.69
C ASN A 90 -4.15 -15.72 -15.66
N LYS A 91 -3.67 -15.89 -14.42
CA LYS A 91 -4.46 -16.44 -13.31
C LYS A 91 -5.69 -15.59 -12.99
N LEU A 92 -5.53 -14.27 -12.94
CA LEU A 92 -6.64 -13.35 -12.67
C LEU A 92 -7.64 -13.34 -13.83
N CYS A 93 -7.18 -13.28 -15.08
CA CYS A 93 -8.04 -13.34 -16.27
C CYS A 93 -8.85 -14.63 -16.30
N LYS A 94 -8.22 -15.78 -16.05
CA LYS A 94 -8.93 -17.07 -15.94
C LYS A 94 -10.01 -17.01 -14.86
N LYS A 95 -9.71 -16.41 -13.70
CA LYS A 95 -10.64 -16.30 -12.57
C LYS A 95 -11.89 -15.47 -12.90
N ILE A 96 -11.75 -14.44 -13.74
CA ILE A 96 -12.86 -13.54 -14.10
C ILE A 96 -13.49 -13.86 -15.47
N SER A 97 -12.97 -14.86 -16.19
CA SER A 97 -13.39 -15.20 -17.55
C SER A 97 -14.87 -15.58 -17.70
N THR A 98 -15.52 -16.08 -16.65
CA THR A 98 -16.94 -16.47 -16.67
C THR A 98 -17.89 -15.29 -16.46
N ILE A 99 -17.36 -14.12 -16.15
CA ILE A 99 -18.14 -12.93 -15.81
C ILE A 99 -18.32 -12.11 -17.08
N LYS A 100 -19.56 -11.86 -17.47
CA LYS A 100 -19.88 -11.01 -18.63
C LYS A 100 -19.85 -9.54 -18.27
N LYS A 101 -20.29 -9.20 -17.07
CA LYS A 101 -20.46 -7.81 -16.63
C LYS A 101 -20.10 -7.64 -15.17
N ILE A 102 -19.42 -6.54 -14.86
CA ILE A 102 -19.12 -6.16 -13.48
C ILE A 102 -19.63 -4.75 -13.19
N SER A 103 -20.31 -4.59 -12.07
CA SER A 103 -20.76 -3.30 -11.53
C SER A 103 -19.95 -2.97 -10.28
N ILE A 104 -19.29 -1.81 -10.28
CA ILE A 104 -18.46 -1.35 -9.17
C ILE A 104 -19.14 -0.15 -8.53
N ASP A 105 -19.56 -0.29 -7.28
CA ASP A 105 -20.12 0.78 -6.46
C ASP A 105 -19.04 1.43 -5.61
N ARG A 106 -19.05 2.77 -5.56
CA ARG A 106 -18.20 3.59 -4.71
C ARG A 106 -19.01 4.74 -4.11
N ILE A 107 -18.85 4.99 -2.82
CA ILE A 107 -19.40 6.19 -2.19
C ILE A 107 -18.50 7.38 -2.54
N GLU A 108 -19.09 8.42 -3.12
CA GLU A 108 -18.42 9.67 -3.48
C GLU A 108 -19.12 10.84 -2.79
N TYR A 109 -18.40 11.51 -1.89
CA TYR A 109 -18.89 12.73 -1.26
C TYR A 109 -18.49 13.93 -2.12
N GLU A 110 -19.44 14.86 -2.32
CA GLU A 110 -19.12 16.18 -2.84
C GLU A 110 -18.19 16.90 -1.85
N LYS A 111 -17.21 17.64 -2.38
CA LYS A 111 -16.30 18.43 -1.54
C LYS A 111 -17.05 19.64 -1.01
N GLU A 112 -17.54 19.54 0.23
CA GLU A 112 -18.05 20.70 0.94
C GLU A 112 -16.88 21.61 1.36
N PRO A 113 -16.98 22.93 1.17
CA PRO A 113 -15.99 23.87 1.69
C PRO A 113 -15.95 23.76 3.21
N SER A 114 -14.81 23.33 3.77
CA SER A 114 -14.67 23.24 5.22
C SER A 114 -14.32 24.60 5.81
N ILE A 115 -15.17 25.09 6.71
CA ILE A 115 -14.87 26.27 7.54
C ILE A 115 -13.68 25.96 8.45
N GLN A 116 -12.77 26.93 8.60
CA GLN A 116 -11.62 26.80 9.48
C GLN A 116 -12.06 26.89 10.95
N ASP A 117 -11.79 25.86 11.74
CA ASP A 117 -12.02 25.83 13.17
C ASP A 117 -11.05 26.78 13.91
N ASN A 118 -11.40 27.22 15.12
CA ASN A 118 -10.50 28.00 15.97
C ASN A 118 -9.42 27.09 16.57
N ILE A 119 -8.16 27.34 16.20
CA ILE A 119 -7.01 26.47 16.53
C ILE A 119 -6.25 26.96 17.78
N GLY A 120 -6.48 28.20 18.24
CA GLY A 120 -5.84 28.78 19.43
C GLY A 120 -4.34 28.50 19.55
N ASN A 121 -3.89 28.09 20.74
CA ASN A 121 -2.50 27.71 21.04
C ASN A 121 -2.20 26.22 20.77
N MET A 122 -3.10 25.49 20.10
CA MET A 122 -2.99 24.04 19.96
C MET A 122 -1.74 23.61 19.18
N ILE A 123 -1.33 24.37 18.16
CA ILE A 123 -0.14 24.09 17.35
C ILE A 123 1.13 24.06 18.22
N ASN A 124 1.32 25.07 19.07
CA ASN A 124 2.49 25.16 19.94
C ASN A 124 2.57 24.00 20.93
N ILE A 125 1.42 23.55 21.43
CA ILE A 125 1.34 22.37 22.32
C ILE A 125 1.72 21.11 21.55
N ILE A 126 1.16 20.92 20.34
CA ILE A 126 1.44 19.78 19.48
C ILE A 126 2.93 19.70 19.13
N GLU A 127 3.56 20.81 18.77
CA GLU A 127 4.98 20.83 18.41
C GLU A 127 5.87 20.49 19.61
N LYS A 128 5.57 21.03 20.80
CA LYS A 128 6.29 20.68 22.03
C LYS A 128 6.16 19.20 22.37
N VAL A 129 4.95 18.65 22.26
CA VAL A 129 4.69 17.23 22.54
C VAL A 129 5.42 16.35 21.54
N SER A 130 5.27 16.62 20.24
CA SER A 130 5.95 15.87 19.17
C SER A 130 7.46 15.86 19.38
N ASN A 131 8.08 17.02 19.62
CA ASN A 131 9.53 17.10 19.83
C ASN A 131 10.02 16.30 21.05
N LYS A 132 9.16 16.11 22.06
CA LYS A 132 9.50 15.38 23.28
C LYS A 132 9.41 13.86 23.11
N ILE A 133 8.38 13.37 22.40
CA ILE A 133 8.03 11.94 22.41
C ILE A 133 8.35 11.20 21.11
N SER A 134 8.68 11.93 20.05
CA SER A 134 8.79 11.36 18.70
C SER A 134 10.22 10.92 18.35
N GLY A 135 10.31 9.76 17.69
CA GLY A 135 11.56 9.21 17.18
C GLY A 135 11.38 8.44 15.88
N LEU A 136 12.51 8.10 15.25
CA LEU A 136 12.50 7.18 14.10
C LEU A 136 12.45 5.74 14.58
N ILE A 137 11.68 4.93 13.87
CA ILE A 137 11.59 3.48 14.11
C ILE A 137 12.87 2.77 13.65
N SER A 138 13.37 1.82 14.44
CA SER A 138 14.52 0.98 14.07
C SER A 138 14.14 -0.10 13.04
N GLU A 139 15.12 -0.68 12.35
CA GLU A 139 14.88 -1.78 11.38
C GLU A 139 14.16 -2.98 12.02
N LYS A 140 14.51 -3.35 13.26
CA LYS A 140 13.83 -4.45 13.97
C LYS A 140 12.36 -4.13 14.24
N GLU A 141 12.04 -2.87 14.55
CA GLU A 141 10.68 -2.43 14.82
C GLU A 141 9.86 -2.28 13.51
N LYS A 142 10.49 -1.91 12.39
CA LYS A 142 9.83 -1.86 11.06
C LYS A 142 9.24 -3.21 10.68
N ILE A 143 9.95 -4.30 10.95
CA ILE A 143 9.49 -5.68 10.68
C ILE A 143 8.13 -5.95 11.33
N LYS A 144 7.83 -5.34 12.49
CA LYS A 144 6.51 -5.49 13.15
C LYS A 144 5.38 -4.93 12.28
N LEU A 145 5.56 -3.72 11.75
CA LEU A 145 4.57 -3.09 10.86
C LEU A 145 4.44 -3.84 9.53
N GLU A 146 5.56 -4.29 8.95
CA GLU A 146 5.55 -5.08 7.72
C GLU A 146 4.84 -6.43 7.90
N LYS A 147 4.97 -7.06 9.07
CA LYS A 147 4.23 -8.29 9.40
C LYS A 147 2.72 -8.03 9.40
N LEU A 148 2.26 -6.93 10.00
CA LEU A 148 0.86 -6.54 9.99
C LEU A 148 0.35 -6.24 8.57
N GLU A 149 1.13 -5.54 7.75
CA GLU A 149 0.80 -5.31 6.34
C GLU A 149 0.63 -6.65 5.59
N LYS A 150 1.56 -7.59 5.78
CA LYS A 150 1.48 -8.94 5.19
C LYS A 150 0.27 -9.74 5.71
N GLU A 151 -0.12 -9.60 6.97
CA GLU A 151 -1.32 -10.21 7.54
C GLU A 151 -2.60 -9.69 6.86
N LEU A 152 -2.68 -8.37 6.65
CA LEU A 152 -3.81 -7.75 5.95
C LEU A 152 -3.87 -8.15 4.49
N ASP A 153 -2.74 -8.12 3.79
CA ASP A 153 -2.63 -8.54 2.39
C ASP A 153 -3.12 -9.98 2.17
N LYS A 154 -2.99 -10.85 3.19
CA LYS A 154 -3.48 -12.23 3.11
C LYS A 154 -5.01 -12.33 3.12
N GLN A 155 -5.73 -11.35 3.68
CA GLN A 155 -7.16 -11.49 3.97
C GLN A 155 -8.04 -10.49 3.22
N TYR A 156 -7.53 -9.30 2.92
CA TYR A 156 -8.29 -8.16 2.41
C TYR A 156 -7.83 -7.76 1.00
N ILE A 157 -8.68 -7.00 0.31
CA ILE A 157 -8.31 -6.26 -0.90
C ILE A 157 -8.38 -4.75 -0.61
N TYR A 158 -7.60 -3.99 -1.37
CA TYR A 158 -7.56 -2.54 -1.30
C TYR A 158 -8.33 -1.89 -2.45
N ALA A 159 -8.73 -0.63 -2.28
CA ALA A 159 -9.39 0.13 -3.33
C ALA A 159 -8.54 0.20 -4.61
N LYS A 160 -7.22 0.41 -4.49
CA LYS A 160 -6.24 0.37 -5.60
C LYS A 160 -6.14 -0.97 -6.33
N ASP A 161 -6.53 -2.06 -5.67
CA ASP A 161 -6.58 -3.38 -6.29
C ASP A 161 -7.79 -3.44 -7.24
N ILE A 162 -8.95 -2.96 -6.79
CA ILE A 162 -10.13 -2.80 -7.65
C ILE A 162 -9.88 -1.80 -8.79
N GLU A 163 -9.11 -0.73 -8.54
CA GLU A 163 -8.71 0.20 -9.60
C GLU A 163 -7.81 -0.46 -10.66
N LEU A 164 -6.93 -1.38 -10.27
CA LEU A 164 -6.15 -2.18 -11.22
C LEU A 164 -7.09 -3.08 -12.04
N LEU A 165 -7.98 -3.82 -11.39
CA LEU A 165 -8.96 -4.67 -12.08
C LEU A 165 -9.77 -3.85 -13.09
N LYS A 166 -10.27 -2.69 -12.70
CA LYS A 166 -11.01 -1.77 -13.56
C LYS A 166 -10.21 -1.40 -14.80
N LYS A 167 -8.93 -1.05 -14.65
CA LYS A 167 -8.05 -0.74 -15.79
C LYS A 167 -7.85 -1.93 -16.71
N MET A 168 -7.68 -3.14 -16.16
CA MET A 168 -7.49 -4.36 -16.95
C MET A 168 -8.69 -4.66 -17.86
N ILE A 169 -9.91 -4.54 -17.34
CA ILE A 169 -11.13 -4.88 -18.10
C ILE A 169 -11.64 -3.74 -18.97
N LEU A 170 -11.10 -2.52 -18.81
CA LEU A 170 -11.52 -1.34 -19.55
C LEU A 170 -10.57 -1.12 -20.72
N ILE A 171 -10.83 -1.81 -21.83
CA ILE A 171 -10.05 -1.70 -23.08
C ILE A 171 -10.62 -0.61 -24.00
N ARG A 172 -11.96 -0.46 -24.05
CA ARG A 172 -12.66 0.57 -24.85
C ARG A 172 -13.75 1.25 -24.03
N LYS A 173 -13.94 2.56 -24.22
CA LYS A 173 -14.95 3.36 -23.48
C LYS A 173 -16.40 2.96 -23.79
N GLU A 174 -16.63 2.30 -24.91
CA GLU A 174 -17.97 2.00 -25.47
C GLU A 174 -18.80 1.04 -24.60
N GLY A 175 -18.17 0.26 -23.71
CA GLY A 175 -18.82 -0.70 -22.81
C GLY A 175 -19.02 -0.22 -21.36
N VAL A 176 -18.82 1.07 -21.07
CA VAL A 176 -18.86 1.62 -19.71
C VAL A 176 -20.12 2.45 -19.48
N LYS A 177 -20.92 2.08 -18.47
CA LYS A 177 -22.09 2.86 -18.04
C LYS A 177 -21.86 3.39 -16.63
N GLU A 178 -21.95 4.71 -16.46
CA GLU A 178 -21.85 5.35 -15.14
C GLU A 178 -23.22 5.83 -14.68
N LYS A 179 -23.52 5.63 -13.40
CA LYS A 179 -24.70 6.18 -12.74
C LYS A 179 -24.30 6.76 -11.39
N TYR A 180 -24.87 7.89 -11.02
CA TYR A 180 -24.70 8.47 -9.68
C TYR A 180 -26.07 8.61 -9.02
N ASN A 181 -26.16 8.16 -7.77
CA ASN A 181 -27.34 8.31 -6.95
C ASN A 181 -27.07 9.36 -5.87
N ALA A 182 -27.60 10.57 -6.05
CA ALA A 182 -27.39 11.70 -5.14
C ALA A 182 -27.87 11.44 -3.70
N LYS A 183 -28.94 10.66 -3.51
CA LYS A 183 -29.48 10.34 -2.17
C LYS A 183 -28.52 9.46 -1.37
N THR A 184 -27.99 8.43 -2.01
CA THR A 184 -27.07 7.46 -1.38
C THR A 184 -25.60 7.87 -1.51
N LYS A 185 -25.30 8.88 -2.33
CA LYS A 185 -23.95 9.31 -2.70
C LYS A 185 -23.13 8.18 -3.36
N ILE A 186 -23.79 7.22 -3.99
CA ILE A 186 -23.14 6.07 -4.64
C ILE A 186 -22.98 6.35 -6.13
N LYS A 187 -21.73 6.27 -6.60
CA LYS A 187 -21.39 6.15 -8.01
C LYS A 187 -21.23 4.66 -8.36
N THR A 188 -21.92 4.24 -9.42
CA THR A 188 -21.85 2.88 -9.96
C THR A 188 -21.26 2.93 -11.36
N ILE A 189 -20.22 2.13 -11.61
CA ILE A 189 -19.61 1.94 -12.92
C ILE A 189 -19.87 0.50 -13.35
N SER A 190 -20.61 0.31 -14.44
CA SER A 190 -20.84 -0.99 -15.05
C SER A 190 -19.94 -1.17 -16.27
N ILE A 191 -19.24 -2.30 -16.34
CA ILE A 191 -18.27 -2.61 -17.38
C ILE A 191 -18.57 -4.01 -17.92
N GLU A 192 -18.69 -4.13 -19.24
CA GLU A 192 -18.70 -5.42 -19.92
C GLU A 192 -17.27 -5.93 -20.03
N ILE A 193 -17.03 -7.17 -19.55
CA ILE A 193 -15.69 -7.74 -19.57
C ILE A 193 -15.39 -8.20 -21.00
N PRO A 194 -14.25 -7.77 -21.58
CA PRO A 194 -13.88 -8.19 -22.92
C PRO A 194 -13.52 -9.68 -22.96
N GLU A 195 -13.77 -10.34 -24.09
CA GLU A 195 -13.44 -11.76 -24.28
C GLU A 195 -11.93 -12.04 -24.08
N LYS A 196 -11.09 -11.08 -24.47
CA LYS A 196 -9.63 -11.12 -24.28
C LYS A 196 -9.16 -9.87 -23.55
N ILE A 197 -8.51 -10.07 -22.41
CA ILE A 197 -7.81 -9.03 -21.66
C ILE A 197 -6.33 -9.08 -22.04
N ASN A 198 -5.81 -7.99 -22.58
CA ASN A 198 -4.41 -7.85 -22.99
C ASN A 198 -3.71 -6.75 -22.16
N TYR A 199 -2.45 -6.44 -22.50
CA TYR A 199 -1.63 -5.49 -21.74
C TYR A 199 -1.79 -4.02 -22.13
N GLU A 200 -2.77 -3.65 -22.96
CA GLU A 200 -2.95 -2.26 -23.46
C GLU A 200 -3.21 -1.23 -22.34
N TYR A 201 -3.70 -1.68 -21.18
CA TYR A 201 -3.92 -0.82 -20.02
C TYR A 201 -2.62 -0.37 -19.33
N ILE A 202 -1.47 -0.94 -19.70
CA ILE A 202 -0.16 -0.56 -19.18
C ILE A 202 0.42 0.55 -20.05
N LYS A 203 0.48 1.77 -19.49
CA LYS A 203 0.98 2.94 -20.22
C LYS A 203 2.51 2.98 -20.36
N ALA A 204 3.24 2.36 -19.43
CA ALA A 204 4.70 2.35 -19.46
C ALA A 204 5.20 1.39 -20.55
N LYS A 205 6.26 1.76 -21.26
CA LYS A 205 6.85 0.92 -22.31
C LYS A 205 7.70 -0.19 -21.69
N LYS A 206 7.53 -1.43 -22.15
CA LYS A 206 8.38 -2.58 -21.78
C LYS A 206 9.86 -2.22 -21.99
N GLY A 207 10.72 -2.61 -21.05
CA GLY A 207 12.14 -2.24 -21.02
C GLY A 207 12.46 -0.98 -20.22
N THR A 208 11.49 -0.09 -19.95
CA THR A 208 11.75 1.13 -19.15
C THR A 208 11.64 0.89 -17.65
N ILE A 209 12.15 1.84 -16.87
CA ILE A 209 12.09 1.81 -15.40
C ILE A 209 10.66 1.98 -14.91
N GLU A 210 9.88 2.83 -15.58
CA GLU A 210 8.47 3.05 -15.25
C GLU A 210 7.67 1.77 -15.42
N TYR A 211 8.03 0.90 -16.38
CA TYR A 211 7.41 -0.41 -16.52
C TYR A 211 7.86 -1.36 -15.41
N HIS A 212 9.14 -1.41 -15.06
CA HIS A 212 9.62 -2.19 -13.90
C HIS A 212 8.94 -1.77 -12.58
N GLU A 213 8.78 -0.46 -12.34
CA GLU A 213 8.03 0.09 -11.21
C GLU A 213 6.55 -0.29 -11.29
N TYR A 214 5.95 -0.25 -12.48
CA TYR A 214 4.58 -0.69 -12.70
C TYR A 214 4.40 -2.16 -12.30
N LEU A 215 5.29 -3.06 -12.72
CA LEU A 215 5.24 -4.47 -12.35
C LEU A 215 5.35 -4.63 -10.83
N SER A 216 6.37 -4.00 -10.23
CA SER A 216 6.63 -4.03 -8.79
C SER A 216 5.41 -3.62 -7.96
N ASN A 217 4.70 -2.59 -8.41
CA ASN A 217 3.53 -2.05 -7.73
C ASN A 217 2.24 -2.87 -7.91
N ASN A 218 2.11 -3.62 -9.01
CA ASN A 218 0.86 -4.29 -9.39
C ASN A 218 0.88 -5.81 -9.20
N ILE A 219 2.05 -6.47 -9.15
CA ILE A 219 2.15 -7.89 -8.80
C ILE A 219 1.47 -8.20 -7.45
N PRO A 220 1.73 -7.47 -6.34
CA PRO A 220 1.04 -7.72 -5.07
C PRO A 220 -0.47 -7.49 -5.16
N ARG A 221 -0.92 -6.53 -5.97
CA ARG A 221 -2.35 -6.24 -6.16
C ARG A 221 -3.06 -7.38 -6.85
N MET A 222 -2.48 -7.92 -7.93
CA MET A 222 -3.02 -9.10 -8.62
C MET A 222 -3.07 -10.31 -7.69
N LYS A 223 -1.99 -10.57 -6.93
CA LYS A 223 -1.97 -11.66 -5.93
C LYS A 223 -3.13 -11.53 -4.94
N ARG A 224 -3.41 -10.33 -4.44
CA ARG A 224 -4.56 -10.06 -3.54
C ARG A 224 -5.90 -10.25 -4.22
N LEU A 225 -6.08 -9.76 -5.45
CA LEU A 225 -7.30 -9.97 -6.23
C LEU A 225 -7.57 -11.45 -6.44
N ILE A 226 -6.59 -12.20 -6.95
CA ILE A 226 -6.72 -13.65 -7.21
C ILE A 226 -7.16 -14.39 -5.95
N LYS A 227 -6.59 -14.02 -4.79
CA LYS A 227 -6.87 -14.66 -3.52
C LYS A 227 -8.23 -14.27 -2.92
N ASN A 228 -8.56 -12.98 -2.92
CA ASN A 228 -9.61 -12.44 -2.05
C ASN A 228 -10.82 -11.87 -2.80
N ILE A 229 -10.78 -11.65 -4.12
CA ILE A 229 -11.84 -10.93 -4.85
C ILE A 229 -13.23 -11.55 -4.66
N ASN A 230 -13.33 -12.87 -4.55
CA ASN A 230 -14.61 -13.58 -4.35
C ASN A 230 -15.35 -13.12 -3.08
N LYS A 231 -14.64 -12.69 -2.03
CA LYS A 231 -15.27 -12.15 -0.80
C LYS A 231 -15.99 -10.82 -1.04
N TYR A 232 -15.62 -10.13 -2.11
CA TYR A 232 -16.10 -8.79 -2.45
C TYR A 232 -17.02 -8.79 -3.67
N MET A 233 -17.15 -9.92 -4.36
CA MET A 233 -18.02 -10.09 -5.52
C MET A 233 -19.31 -10.77 -5.11
N LYS A 234 -20.44 -10.17 -5.50
CA LYS A 234 -21.77 -10.77 -5.36
C LYS A 234 -22.38 -10.93 -6.74
N ALA A 235 -22.92 -12.11 -7.05
CA ALA A 235 -23.70 -12.29 -8.27
C ALA A 235 -24.93 -11.37 -8.24
N ASP A 236 -25.31 -10.84 -9.39
CA ASP A 236 -26.59 -10.14 -9.56
C ASP A 236 -27.74 -11.14 -9.42
N GLU A 237 -28.81 -10.72 -8.75
CA GLU A 237 -29.98 -11.58 -8.49
C GLU A 237 -30.68 -12.02 -9.78
N LYS A 238 -30.60 -11.21 -10.84
CA LYS A 238 -31.29 -11.44 -12.11
C LYS A 238 -30.38 -12.05 -13.18
N GLU A 239 -29.08 -11.80 -13.11
CA GLU A 239 -28.12 -12.29 -14.10
C GLU A 239 -26.91 -12.95 -13.42
N LYS A 240 -26.85 -14.29 -13.44
CA LYS A 240 -25.76 -15.07 -12.82
C LYS A 240 -24.36 -14.74 -13.37
N THR A 241 -24.27 -14.18 -14.58
CA THR A 241 -23.03 -13.74 -15.24
C THR A 241 -22.67 -12.29 -14.98
N ALA A 242 -23.53 -11.53 -14.29
CA ALA A 242 -23.24 -10.19 -13.82
C ALA A 242 -22.85 -10.22 -12.34
N PHE A 243 -21.83 -9.46 -11.98
CA PHE A 243 -21.33 -9.38 -10.61
C PHE A 243 -21.25 -7.94 -10.14
N LYS A 244 -21.37 -7.76 -8.83
CA LYS A 244 -21.29 -6.48 -8.16
C LYS A 244 -20.18 -6.47 -7.12
N ILE A 245 -19.36 -5.42 -7.15
CA ILE A 245 -18.34 -5.13 -6.14
C ILE A 245 -18.70 -3.82 -5.46
N ASN A 246 -18.73 -3.80 -4.13
CA ASN A 246 -18.78 -2.56 -3.37
C ASN A 246 -17.35 -2.17 -2.96
N GLN A 247 -16.73 -1.26 -3.73
CA GLN A 247 -15.36 -0.80 -3.50
C GLN A 247 -15.23 -0.10 -2.13
N SER A 248 -16.29 0.53 -1.64
CA SER A 248 -16.27 1.21 -0.32
C SER A 248 -16.08 0.24 0.85
N LYS A 249 -16.33 -1.07 0.65
CA LYS A 249 -16.05 -2.12 1.65
C LYS A 249 -14.59 -2.63 1.62
N THR A 250 -13.79 -2.18 0.67
CA THR A 250 -12.37 -2.54 0.59
C THR A 250 -11.54 -1.65 1.51
N LEU A 251 -10.32 -2.09 1.83
CA LEU A 251 -9.37 -1.24 2.55
C LEU A 251 -8.99 -0.04 1.66
N GLN A 252 -9.15 1.17 2.18
CA GLN A 252 -8.87 2.37 1.39
C GLN A 252 -7.35 2.54 1.16
N ASP A 253 -6.95 3.28 0.14
CA ASP A 253 -5.54 3.38 -0.24
C ASP A 253 -4.69 4.20 0.74
N SER A 254 -5.34 5.10 1.46
CA SER A 254 -4.72 5.99 2.44
C SER A 254 -4.72 5.44 3.86
N ILE A 255 -4.99 4.14 4.06
CA ILE A 255 -4.98 3.58 5.41
C ILE A 255 -3.56 3.62 6.00
N ASN A 256 -3.48 4.08 7.24
CA ASN A 256 -2.28 4.01 8.06
C ASN A 256 -2.48 2.87 9.07
N ILE A 257 -1.46 2.04 9.23
CA ILE A 257 -1.45 0.99 10.25
C ILE A 257 -0.64 1.53 11.43
N ALA A 258 -1.25 1.48 12.61
CA ALA A 258 -0.55 1.76 13.86
C ALA A 258 -0.54 0.50 14.75
N LEU A 259 0.55 0.34 15.47
CA LEU A 259 0.75 -0.69 16.50
C LEU A 259 1.20 0.03 17.76
N ALA A 260 0.55 -0.23 18.90
CA ALA A 260 1.08 0.12 20.20
C ALA A 260 1.55 -1.11 20.93
N THR A 261 2.60 -0.94 21.73
CA THR A 261 2.95 -1.86 22.81
C THR A 261 2.78 -1.11 24.12
N TYR A 262 1.94 -1.66 25.01
CA TYR A 262 1.73 -1.13 26.36
C TYR A 262 1.80 -2.28 27.35
N ASP A 263 2.76 -2.21 28.28
CA ASP A 263 3.04 -3.24 29.29
C ASP A 263 3.07 -4.67 28.73
N GLY A 264 3.74 -4.84 27.58
CA GLY A 264 3.88 -6.12 26.90
C GLY A 264 2.66 -6.58 26.08
N LYS A 265 1.55 -5.84 26.12
CA LYS A 265 0.36 -6.08 25.30
C LYS A 265 0.39 -5.28 24.01
N GLU A 266 -0.03 -5.89 22.91
CA GLU A 266 -0.12 -5.24 21.60
C GLU A 266 -1.53 -4.74 21.30
N PHE A 267 -1.63 -3.51 20.78
CA PHE A 267 -2.86 -2.91 20.29
C PHE A 267 -2.64 -2.48 18.85
N ARG A 268 -3.59 -2.77 17.96
CA ARG A 268 -3.42 -2.61 16.52
C ARG A 268 -4.60 -1.84 15.97
N ALA A 269 -4.37 -0.84 15.13
CA ALA A 269 -5.45 -0.11 14.48
C ALA A 269 -5.13 0.25 13.04
N ILE A 270 -6.20 0.41 12.26
CA ILE A 270 -6.13 0.83 10.86
C ILE A 270 -7.00 2.06 10.68
N SER A 271 -6.49 3.08 9.99
CA SER A 271 -7.26 4.29 9.78
C SER A 271 -8.38 4.04 8.78
N GLY A 272 -9.53 4.69 8.98
CA GLY A 272 -10.65 4.60 8.04
C GLY A 272 -11.38 3.25 7.97
N SER A 273 -11.01 2.23 8.75
CA SER A 273 -11.77 0.97 8.87
C SER A 273 -11.97 0.57 10.34
N ASN A 274 -13.19 0.17 10.69
CA ASN A 274 -13.54 -0.32 12.04
C ASN A 274 -13.91 -1.82 12.05
N GLU A 275 -13.94 -2.46 10.88
CA GLU A 275 -14.46 -3.83 10.71
C GLU A 275 -13.34 -4.87 10.57
N ILE A 276 -12.16 -4.57 11.09
CA ILE A 276 -11.00 -5.47 11.01
C ILE A 276 -10.89 -6.25 12.32
N ARG A 277 -11.00 -7.57 12.22
CA ARG A 277 -10.99 -8.47 13.37
C ARG A 277 -9.68 -8.34 14.14
N ASN A 278 -9.76 -8.25 15.47
CA ASN A 278 -8.62 -8.08 16.39
C ASN A 278 -7.86 -6.75 16.25
N TYR A 279 -8.51 -5.73 15.68
CA TYR A 279 -7.99 -4.35 15.66
C TYR A 279 -8.91 -3.45 16.47
N CYS A 280 -8.34 -2.42 17.09
CA CYS A 280 -9.07 -1.39 17.80
C CYS A 280 -9.96 -0.61 16.82
N SER A 281 -11.22 -0.42 17.20
CA SER A 281 -12.22 0.35 16.46
C SER A 281 -12.42 1.71 17.10
N ALA A 282 -12.85 2.71 16.33
CA ALA A 282 -13.29 3.97 16.92
C ALA A 282 -14.54 3.71 17.78
N PRO A 283 -14.62 4.25 19.01
CA PRO A 283 -15.84 4.19 19.78
C PRO A 283 -16.96 5.00 19.09
N PRO A 284 -18.24 4.72 19.40
CA PRO A 284 -19.34 5.62 19.04
C PRO A 284 -19.03 7.06 19.51
N LEU A 285 -19.48 8.06 18.74
CA LEU A 285 -19.15 9.48 19.00
C LEU A 285 -19.48 9.91 20.44
N GLU A 286 -20.59 9.42 20.99
CA GLU A 286 -21.04 9.70 22.36
C GLU A 286 -20.13 9.12 23.45
N LYS A 287 -19.35 8.09 23.11
CA LYS A 287 -18.44 7.39 24.03
C LYS A 287 -16.98 7.81 23.84
N ALA A 288 -16.67 8.62 22.82
CA ALA A 288 -15.31 9.05 22.55
C ALA A 288 -14.83 10.03 23.62
N ILE A 289 -13.73 9.69 24.29
CA ILE A 289 -13.17 10.50 25.36
C ILE A 289 -12.20 11.54 24.81
N PHE A 290 -11.41 11.16 23.81
CA PHE A 290 -10.42 12.05 23.22
C PHE A 290 -10.98 12.75 21.99
N LYS A 291 -10.84 14.08 21.97
CA LYS A 291 -11.36 14.89 20.86
C LYS A 291 -10.33 14.94 19.74
N SER A 292 -10.76 14.54 18.54
CA SER A 292 -10.02 14.75 17.31
C SER A 292 -10.31 16.13 16.73
N SER A 293 -9.50 16.56 15.76
CA SER A 293 -9.65 17.81 15.06
C SER A 293 -9.62 17.58 13.55
N LYS A 294 -10.16 18.54 12.79
CA LYS A 294 -10.06 18.50 11.33
C LYS A 294 -8.61 18.70 10.90
N VAL A 295 -8.16 17.89 9.95
CA VAL A 295 -6.83 18.03 9.34
C VAL A 295 -6.93 17.81 7.83
N ASN A 296 -6.32 18.69 7.05
CA ASN A 296 -6.29 18.55 5.59
C ASN A 296 -5.12 17.65 5.15
N LYS A 297 -4.98 17.43 3.83
CA LYS A 297 -3.91 16.60 3.28
C LYS A 297 -2.50 17.15 3.55
N LEU A 298 -2.38 18.47 3.70
CA LEU A 298 -1.12 19.17 3.98
C LEU A 298 -0.77 19.19 5.47
N GLY A 299 -1.58 18.57 6.33
CA GLY A 299 -1.35 18.56 7.78
C GLY A 299 -1.79 19.85 8.49
N LYS A 300 -2.49 20.78 7.82
CA LYS A 300 -3.06 21.96 8.47
C LYS A 300 -4.24 21.55 9.34
N ILE A 301 -4.15 21.82 10.64
CA ILE A 301 -5.20 21.57 11.62
C ILE A 301 -6.33 22.61 11.50
N GLY A 302 -7.53 22.25 11.95
CA GLY A 302 -8.75 23.07 11.91
C GLY A 302 -9.42 23.17 10.55
N ILE A 303 -8.91 22.48 9.52
CA ILE A 303 -9.51 22.49 8.17
C ILE A 303 -9.43 21.09 7.56
N GLY A 304 -10.38 20.71 6.71
CA GLY A 304 -10.44 19.37 6.11
C GLY A 304 -11.35 18.40 6.88
N TYR A 305 -10.93 17.14 6.97
CA TYR A 305 -11.75 16.06 7.52
C TYR A 305 -11.41 15.80 8.99
N ASP A 306 -12.44 15.53 9.79
CA ASP A 306 -12.25 15.09 11.18
C ASP A 306 -11.58 13.71 11.23
N ARG A 307 -10.55 13.62 12.07
CA ARG A 307 -9.69 12.45 12.23
C ARG A 307 -10.20 11.48 13.29
N VAL A 308 -11.52 11.38 13.45
CA VAL A 308 -12.18 10.45 14.38
C VAL A 308 -11.79 8.98 14.17
N ASN A 309 -11.41 8.62 12.94
CA ASN A 309 -11.08 7.24 12.56
C ASN A 309 -9.58 7.02 12.37
N ASP A 310 -8.71 7.91 12.85
CA ASP A 310 -7.26 7.73 12.79
C ASP A 310 -6.80 6.64 13.79
N SER A 311 -5.77 5.87 13.40
CA SER A 311 -5.36 4.66 14.10
C SER A 311 -4.87 4.94 15.52
N GLU A 312 -4.12 6.01 15.71
CA GLU A 312 -3.58 6.42 17.01
C GLU A 312 -4.72 6.71 17.99
N LYS A 313 -5.77 7.40 17.53
CA LYS A 313 -6.95 7.69 18.37
C LYS A 313 -7.64 6.39 18.80
N LYS A 314 -7.90 5.47 17.88
CA LYS A 314 -8.56 4.19 18.19
C LYS A 314 -7.80 3.38 19.24
N ILE A 315 -6.47 3.35 19.14
CA ILE A 315 -5.62 2.66 20.12
C ILE A 315 -5.73 3.32 21.49
N LEU A 316 -5.63 4.65 21.56
CA LEU A 316 -5.66 5.36 22.83
C LEU A 316 -7.02 5.29 23.52
N GLU A 317 -8.12 5.34 22.77
CA GLU A 317 -9.47 5.11 23.30
C GLU A 317 -9.61 3.69 23.87
N GLU A 318 -9.08 2.67 23.18
CA GLU A 318 -9.15 1.28 23.66
C GLU A 318 -8.28 1.04 24.90
N ILE A 319 -7.08 1.63 24.95
CA ILE A 319 -6.23 1.57 26.15
C ILE A 319 -6.92 2.26 27.32
N HIS A 320 -7.45 3.47 27.09
CA HIS A 320 -8.18 4.21 28.12
C HIS A 320 -9.36 3.41 28.66
N LYS A 321 -10.18 2.83 27.78
CA LYS A 321 -11.28 1.96 28.16
C LYS A 321 -10.83 0.79 29.03
N GLN A 322 -9.75 0.11 28.66
CA GLN A 322 -9.24 -1.02 29.45
C GLN A 322 -8.62 -0.60 30.79
N ILE A 323 -8.13 0.63 30.92
CA ILE A 323 -7.70 1.20 32.22
C ILE A 323 -8.92 1.45 33.11
N GLU A 324 -9.98 2.07 32.59
CA GLU A 324 -11.23 2.30 33.33
C GLU A 324 -11.89 0.97 33.77
N GLU A 325 -11.81 -0.05 32.93
CA GLU A 325 -12.26 -1.42 33.23
C GLU A 325 -11.32 -2.18 34.20
N LYS A 326 -10.23 -1.56 34.66
CA LYS A 326 -9.20 -2.14 35.54
C LYS A 326 -8.53 -3.39 34.97
N VAL A 327 -8.56 -3.55 33.64
CA VAL A 327 -7.86 -4.62 32.91
C VAL A 327 -6.40 -4.25 32.71
N LEU A 328 -6.11 -2.96 32.55
CA LEU A 328 -4.77 -2.39 32.48
C LEU A 328 -4.53 -1.47 33.68
N LYS A 329 -3.26 -1.32 34.04
CA LYS A 329 -2.86 -0.33 35.03
C LYS A 329 -2.87 1.07 34.42
N ASP A 330 -2.95 2.10 35.26
CA ASP A 330 -2.81 3.50 34.85
C ASP A 330 -1.36 3.99 35.07
N GLU A 331 -0.38 3.18 34.69
CA GLU A 331 1.06 3.45 34.79
C GLU A 331 1.81 2.56 33.79
N GLY A 332 3.03 2.92 33.42
CA GLY A 332 3.89 2.05 32.60
C GLY A 332 4.39 2.72 31.32
N ASN A 333 4.72 1.92 30.30
CA ASN A 333 5.37 2.41 29.08
C ASN A 333 4.55 2.07 27.83
N LEU A 334 4.10 3.10 27.11
CA LEU A 334 3.38 3.00 25.84
C LEU A 334 4.27 3.44 24.69
N THR A 335 4.58 2.54 23.76
CA THR A 335 5.23 2.91 22.49
C THR A 335 4.27 2.72 21.32
N LEU A 336 3.98 3.81 20.61
CA LEU A 336 3.21 3.83 19.37
C LEU A 336 4.14 3.74 18.16
N TYR A 337 3.84 2.85 17.24
CA TYR A 337 4.54 2.60 16.00
C TYR A 337 3.61 2.90 14.82
N SER A 338 4.07 3.72 13.87
CA SER A 338 3.30 4.06 12.67
C SER A 338 4.19 4.13 11.43
N LYS A 339 3.59 3.98 10.25
CA LYS A 339 4.34 4.17 8.99
C LYS A 339 4.67 5.63 8.75
N TRP A 340 3.71 6.49 9.02
CA TRP A 340 3.82 7.94 8.89
C TRP A 340 3.81 8.59 10.26
N GLU A 341 4.55 9.68 10.39
CA GLU A 341 4.45 10.57 11.54
C GLU A 341 2.97 10.92 11.81
N PRO A 342 2.50 10.81 13.07
CA PRO A 342 1.15 11.17 13.42
C PRO A 342 0.82 12.61 12.98
N CYS A 343 -0.40 12.82 12.48
CA CYS A 343 -0.81 14.17 12.10
C CYS A 343 -1.02 15.05 13.35
N PRO A 344 -1.14 16.39 13.19
CA PRO A 344 -1.37 17.28 14.33
C PRO A 344 -2.58 16.93 15.19
N SER A 345 -3.68 16.43 14.59
CA SER A 345 -4.82 15.93 15.37
C SER A 345 -4.45 14.71 16.22
N CYS A 346 -3.64 13.79 15.71
CA CYS A 346 -3.21 12.63 16.48
C CYS A 346 -2.31 13.04 17.65
N TYR A 347 -1.38 13.99 17.47
CA TYR A 347 -0.60 14.54 18.58
C TYR A 347 -1.47 15.29 19.60
N SER A 348 -2.53 15.97 19.17
CA SER A 348 -3.51 16.58 20.08
C SER A 348 -4.20 15.52 20.94
N VAL A 349 -4.59 14.39 20.35
CA VAL A 349 -5.18 13.24 21.05
C VAL A 349 -4.17 12.60 22.01
N ILE A 350 -2.92 12.40 21.58
CA ILE A 350 -1.85 11.85 22.43
C ILE A 350 -1.62 12.76 23.65
N ASN A 351 -1.58 14.09 23.45
CA ASN A 351 -1.44 15.04 24.55
C ASN A 351 -2.64 14.99 25.53
N GLN A 352 -3.87 14.79 25.03
CA GLN A 352 -5.03 14.59 25.91
C GLN A 352 -4.89 13.29 26.72
N PHE A 353 -4.43 12.21 26.10
CA PHE A 353 -4.18 10.93 26.78
C PHE A 353 -3.11 11.08 27.87
N MET A 354 -1.97 11.70 27.57
CA MET A 354 -0.89 11.93 28.54
C MET A 354 -1.31 12.78 29.74
N LYS A 355 -2.22 13.75 29.53
CA LYS A 355 -2.78 14.54 30.63
C LYS A 355 -3.74 13.74 31.51
N LYS A 356 -4.49 12.81 30.90
CA LYS A 356 -5.43 11.95 31.62
C LYS A 356 -4.71 10.83 32.39
N HIS A 357 -3.61 10.33 31.83
CA HIS A 357 -2.81 9.22 32.35
C HIS A 357 -1.35 9.66 32.57
N PRO A 358 -1.07 10.47 33.61
CA PRO A 358 0.23 11.12 33.80
C PRO A 358 1.37 10.16 34.16
N TYR A 359 1.07 8.94 34.60
CA TYR A 359 2.06 7.93 34.98
C TYR A 359 2.41 6.97 33.84
N ILE A 360 1.87 7.18 32.64
CA ILE A 360 2.22 6.43 31.43
C ILE A 360 3.27 7.22 30.64
N ASP A 361 4.46 6.65 30.48
CA ASP A 361 5.47 7.19 29.57
C ASP A 361 5.11 6.84 28.13
N VAL A 362 4.90 7.88 27.31
CA VAL A 362 4.44 7.72 25.92
C VAL A 362 5.56 8.05 24.95
N GLN A 363 5.85 7.12 24.04
CA GLN A 363 6.77 7.28 22.92
C GLN A 363 6.08 7.05 21.59
N VAL A 364 6.46 7.82 20.57
CA VAL A 364 5.95 7.71 19.20
C VAL A 364 7.11 7.43 18.27
N LYS A 365 7.02 6.38 17.46
CA LYS A 365 8.04 5.98 16.50
C LYS A 365 7.46 5.80 15.11
N TYR A 366 8.07 6.42 14.11
CA TYR A 366 7.59 6.37 12.73
C TYR A 366 8.67 6.13 11.68
N ILE A 367 8.28 5.63 10.50
CA ILE A 367 9.18 5.40 9.35
C ILE A 367 9.43 6.69 8.58
N LYS A 368 8.35 7.41 8.24
CA LYS A 368 8.40 8.58 7.36
C LYS A 368 7.84 9.81 8.06
N LYS A 369 8.57 10.92 8.00
CA LYS A 369 8.06 12.23 8.40
C LYS A 369 7.00 12.71 7.43
N TYR A 370 6.06 13.51 7.92
CA TYR A 370 5.13 14.21 7.05
C TYR A 370 5.93 15.30 6.30
N SER A 371 5.98 15.25 4.97
CA SER A 371 6.64 16.30 4.19
C SER A 371 5.81 17.58 4.29
N LYS A 372 6.34 18.60 4.99
CA LYS A 372 5.73 19.94 5.10
C LYS A 372 5.92 20.80 3.83
N GLU A 373 6.46 20.23 2.75
CA GLU A 373 6.82 20.97 1.53
C GLU A 373 6.26 20.27 0.28
N SER A 374 5.41 21.00 -0.43
CA SER A 374 5.23 20.92 -1.88
C SER A 374 5.06 22.34 -2.40
#